data_AF-A0A6G3XC82-F1
#
_entry.id   AF-A0A6G3XC82-F1
#
_cell.length_a   1.000
_cell.length_b   1.000
_cell.length_c   1.000
_cell.angle_alpha   90.00
_cell.angle_beta   90.00
_cell.angle_gamma   90.00
#
_symmetry.space_group_name_H-M   'P 1'
#
loop_
_entity.id
_entity.type
_entity.pdbx_description
1 polymer ?
#
loop_
_entity_poly.entity_id
_entity_poly.type
_entity_poly.pdbx_seq_one_letter_code
_entity_poly.pdbx_strand_id
1 'polypeptide(L)'
;QTDQATKDLITKAEQALAANDMAAAAVQGRKAAVALLDSRGAWTRQAAQYALSGSDDDVYAWIDLDRALAQGQDDRETTLHVATVAAPKIAAAAQGALESPDSKAVGDFLTGG
;
A
#
# COMPACT_ATOMS: atom_id res chain seq x y z
N GLN A 1 8.54 -7.11 -2.37
CA GLN A 1 7.32 -7.57 -3.05
C GLN A 1 6.49 -8.30 -2.01
N THR A 2 5.24 -7.88 -1.81
CA THR A 2 4.30 -8.54 -0.91
C THR A 2 4.01 -9.95 -1.44
N ASP A 3 4.09 -10.96 -0.57
CA ASP A 3 3.85 -12.34 -0.97
C ASP A 3 2.39 -12.59 -1.38
N GLN A 4 2.14 -13.71 -2.07
CA GLN A 4 0.80 -14.02 -2.57
C GLN A 4 -0.20 -14.21 -1.42
N ALA A 5 0.24 -14.80 -0.30
CA ALA A 5 -0.63 -15.04 0.85
C ALA A 5 -1.17 -13.73 1.44
N THR A 6 -0.35 -12.69 1.55
CA THR A 6 -0.75 -11.38 2.03
C THR A 6 -1.71 -10.70 1.07
N LYS A 7 -1.48 -10.80 -0.25
CA LYS A 7 -2.41 -10.29 -1.26
C LYS A 7 -3.78 -10.96 -1.14
N ASP A 8 -3.80 -12.28 -0.98
CA ASP A 8 -5.04 -13.04 -0.83
C ASP A 8 -5.81 -12.62 0.44
N LEU A 9 -5.11 -12.32 1.54
CA LEU A 9 -5.74 -11.81 2.77
C LEU A 9 -6.36 -10.44 2.57
N ILE A 10 -5.65 -9.53 1.87
CA ILE A 10 -6.16 -8.20 1.53
C ILE A 10 -7.41 -8.33 0.67
N THR A 11 -7.37 -9.12 -0.40
CA THR A 11 -8.53 -9.33 -1.28
C THR A 11 -9.72 -9.91 -0.53
N LYS A 12 -9.51 -10.87 0.37
CA LYS A 12 -10.60 -11.42 1.19
C LYS A 12 -11.19 -10.37 2.15
N ALA A 13 -10.36 -9.50 2.71
CA ALA A 13 -10.81 -8.42 3.58
C ALA A 13 -11.65 -7.39 2.82
N GLU A 14 -11.19 -6.97 1.63
CA GLU A 14 -11.91 -6.06 0.73
C GLU A 14 -13.26 -6.65 0.30
N GLN A 15 -13.28 -7.93 -0.10
CA GLN A 15 -14.50 -8.63 -0.50
C GLN A 15 -15.51 -8.73 0.65
N ALA A 16 -15.05 -9.04 1.86
CA ALA A 16 -15.90 -9.10 3.05
C ALA A 16 -16.47 -7.71 3.39
N LEU A 17 -15.65 -6.66 3.33
CA LEU A 17 -16.09 -5.28 3.58
C LEU A 17 -17.16 -4.86 2.55
N ALA A 18 -16.92 -5.14 1.26
CA ALA A 18 -17.89 -4.86 0.20
C ALA A 18 -19.21 -5.65 0.35
N ALA A 19 -19.16 -6.86 0.93
CA ALA A 19 -20.32 -7.68 1.22
C ALA A 19 -21.04 -7.30 2.53
N ASN A 20 -20.57 -6.28 3.25
CA ASN A 20 -21.02 -5.92 4.61
C ASN A 20 -20.85 -7.05 5.65
N ASP A 21 -19.98 -8.02 5.38
CA ASP A 21 -19.57 -9.02 6.38
C ASP A 21 -18.45 -8.44 7.25
N MET A 22 -18.86 -7.58 8.19
CA MET A 22 -17.94 -6.81 9.03
C MET A 22 -17.05 -7.72 9.89
N ALA A 23 -17.58 -8.84 10.38
CA ALA A 23 -16.81 -9.80 11.16
C ALA A 23 -15.70 -10.45 10.32
N ALA A 24 -16.02 -10.89 9.09
CA ALA A 24 -14.99 -11.43 8.20
C ALA A 24 -13.99 -10.35 7.76
N ALA A 25 -14.45 -9.12 7.49
CA ALA A 25 -13.58 -8.00 7.14
C ALA A 25 -12.55 -7.74 8.23
N ALA A 26 -12.98 -7.64 9.49
CA ALA A 26 -12.09 -7.44 10.63
C ALA A 26 -11.07 -8.58 10.76
N VAL A 27 -11.51 -9.84 10.65
CA VAL A 27 -10.62 -11.01 10.79
C VAL A 27 -9.58 -11.08 9.68
N GLN A 28 -9.97 -10.90 8.42
CA GLN A 28 -9.02 -10.95 7.30
C GLN A 28 -8.13 -9.70 7.27
N GLY A 29 -8.69 -8.53 7.58
CA GLY A 29 -7.98 -7.26 7.66
C GLY A 29 -6.86 -7.30 8.71
N ARG A 30 -7.13 -7.79 9.92
CA ARG A 30 -6.08 -7.93 10.95
C ARG A 30 -4.99 -8.90 10.53
N LYS A 31 -5.33 -10.03 9.89
CA LYS A 31 -4.32 -10.96 9.35
C LYS A 31 -3.44 -10.30 8.29
N ALA A 32 -4.04 -9.56 7.37
CA ALA A 32 -3.32 -8.81 6.35
C ALA A 32 -2.43 -7.73 6.97
N ALA A 33 -2.93 -6.97 7.95
CA ALA A 33 -2.17 -5.95 8.65
C ALA A 33 -0.97 -6.55 9.40
N VAL A 34 -1.15 -7.69 10.09
CA VAL A 34 -0.03 -8.40 10.74
C VAL A 34 1.04 -8.80 9.72
N ALA A 35 0.64 -9.34 8.57
CA ALA A 35 1.59 -9.72 7.52
C ALA A 35 2.36 -8.51 6.95
N LEU A 36 1.74 -7.33 6.94
CA LEU A 36 2.36 -6.09 6.47
C LEU A 36 3.24 -5.40 7.52
N LEU A 37 3.31 -5.88 8.76
CA LEU A 37 4.29 -5.40 9.75
C LEU A 37 5.74 -5.66 9.33
N ASP A 38 5.98 -6.66 8.50
CA ASP A 38 7.30 -6.98 7.94
C ASP A 38 7.56 -6.32 6.58
N SER A 39 6.68 -5.43 6.12
CA SER A 39 6.87 -4.68 4.87
C SER A 39 8.16 -3.86 4.91
N ARG A 40 8.81 -3.68 3.75
CA ARG A 40 9.97 -2.77 3.63
C ARG A 40 9.56 -1.30 3.68
N GLY A 41 8.33 -0.99 3.25
CA GLY A 41 7.76 0.35 3.24
C GLY A 41 7.43 0.84 4.66
N ALA A 42 7.94 2.01 5.03
CA ALA A 42 7.76 2.54 6.37
C ALA A 42 6.31 2.96 6.62
N TRP A 43 5.67 3.59 5.63
CA TRP A 43 4.27 4.02 5.72
C TRP A 43 3.35 2.82 5.79
N THR A 44 3.58 1.79 4.97
CA THR A 44 2.80 0.55 5.00
C THR A 44 2.84 -0.11 6.38
N ARG A 45 4.02 -0.21 6.99
CA ARG A 45 4.15 -0.75 8.36
C ARG A 45 3.40 0.09 9.38
N GLN A 46 3.52 1.41 9.30
CA GLN A 46 2.85 2.33 10.23
C GLN A 46 1.32 2.26 10.13
N ALA A 47 0.78 2.23 8.91
CA ALA A 47 -0.66 2.08 8.71
C ALA A 47 -1.18 0.76 9.27
N ALA A 48 -0.44 -0.34 9.07
CA ALA A 48 -0.78 -1.63 9.67
C ALA A 48 -0.73 -1.60 11.21
N GLN A 49 0.29 -0.97 11.80
CA GLN A 49 0.40 -0.82 13.26
C GLN A 49 -0.76 -0.01 13.83
N TYR A 50 -1.14 1.08 13.16
CA TYR A 50 -2.27 1.90 13.57
C TYR A 50 -3.57 1.09 13.59
N ALA A 51 -3.89 0.39 12.50
CA ALA A 51 -5.07 -0.46 12.40
C ALA A 51 -5.11 -1.56 13.48
N LEU A 52 -3.96 -2.17 13.78
CA LEU A 52 -3.85 -3.22 14.80
C LEU A 52 -3.92 -2.71 16.24
N SER A 53 -3.62 -1.42 16.46
CA SER A 53 -3.69 -0.79 17.77
C SER A 53 -5.09 -0.23 18.08
N GLY A 54 -5.98 -0.23 17.09
CA GLY A 54 -7.30 0.35 17.14
C GLY A 54 -8.46 -0.67 17.25
N SER A 55 -9.67 -0.17 17.00
CA SER A 55 -10.91 -0.95 17.00
C SER A 55 -11.10 -1.71 15.69
N ASP A 56 -12.25 -2.35 15.51
CA ASP A 56 -12.63 -2.90 14.19
C ASP A 56 -12.80 -1.79 13.14
N ASP A 57 -13.25 -0.59 13.54
CA ASP A 57 -13.44 0.55 12.63
C ASP A 57 -12.11 1.00 12.01
N ASP A 58 -11.03 0.99 12.79
CA ASP A 58 -9.68 1.31 12.29
C ASP A 58 -9.20 0.25 11.28
N VAL A 59 -9.62 -1.01 11.44
CA VAL A 59 -9.34 -2.07 10.46
C VAL A 59 -10.16 -1.85 9.18
N TYR A 60 -11.41 -1.41 9.27
CA TYR A 60 -12.23 -1.12 8.10
C TYR A 60 -11.68 0.07 7.31
N ALA A 61 -11.31 1.16 7.98
CA ALA A 61 -10.65 2.31 7.35
C ALA A 61 -9.33 1.91 6.67
N TRP A 62 -8.57 1.03 7.33
CA TRP A 62 -7.34 0.50 6.75
C TRP A 62 -7.57 -0.41 5.53
N ILE A 63 -8.64 -1.22 5.54
CA ILE A 63 -9.02 -2.05 4.39
C ILE A 63 -9.39 -1.16 3.20
N ASP A 64 -10.22 -0.14 3.45
CA ASP A 64 -10.83 0.71 2.43
C ASP A 64 -9.84 1.71 1.81
N LEU A 65 -9.02 2.37 2.64
CA LEU A 65 -8.25 3.53 2.21
C LEU A 65 -6.80 3.55 2.71
N ASP A 66 -6.57 3.45 4.02
CA ASP A 66 -5.28 3.86 4.59
C ASP A 66 -4.11 3.00 4.10
N ARG A 67 -4.35 1.70 3.86
CA ARG A 67 -3.34 0.80 3.28
C ARG A 67 -2.88 1.29 1.91
N ALA A 68 -3.81 1.67 1.04
CA ALA A 68 -3.49 2.08 -0.33
C ALA A 68 -2.76 3.42 -0.35
N LEU A 69 -3.16 4.35 0.53
CA LEU A 69 -2.46 5.62 0.71
C LEU A 69 -1.03 5.41 1.19
N ALA A 70 -0.85 4.55 2.20
CA ALA A 70 0.46 4.23 2.74
C ALA A 70 1.39 3.60 1.69
N GLN A 71 0.88 2.66 0.90
CA GLN A 71 1.64 2.09 -0.22
C GLN A 71 2.03 3.17 -1.25
N GLY A 72 1.11 4.07 -1.60
CA GLY A 72 1.40 5.16 -2.52
C GLY A 72 2.49 6.11 -2.02
N GLN A 73 2.59 6.33 -0.71
CA GLN A 73 3.67 7.13 -0.12
C GLN A 73 5.01 6.40 -0.17
N ASP A 74 5.04 5.10 0.16
CA ASP A 74 6.24 4.28 0.02
C ASP A 74 6.74 4.23 -1.45
N ASP A 75 5.81 4.16 -2.41
CA ASP A 75 6.09 4.17 -3.84
C ASP A 75 6.66 5.54 -4.29
N ARG A 76 6.12 6.65 -3.78
CA ARG A 76 6.66 8.00 -4.04
C ARG A 76 8.08 8.16 -3.49
N GLU A 77 8.35 7.69 -2.27
CA GLU A 77 9.69 7.72 -1.68
C GLU A 77 10.69 6.90 -2.51
N THR A 78 10.28 5.71 -2.93
CA THR A 78 11.08 4.85 -3.81
C THR A 78 11.39 5.54 -5.13
N THR A 79 10.39 6.19 -5.73
CA THR A 79 10.53 6.89 -7.01
C THR A 79 11.43 8.12 -6.88
N LEU A 80 11.32 8.87 -5.78
CA LEU A 80 12.21 9.99 -5.48
C LEU A 80 13.66 9.53 -5.29
N HIS A 81 13.87 8.39 -4.63
CA HIS A 81 15.20 7.81 -4.51
C HIS A 81 15.77 7.47 -5.90
N VAL A 82 14.99 6.82 -6.77
CA VAL A 82 15.39 6.51 -8.15
C VAL A 82 15.72 7.78 -8.93
N ALA A 83 14.89 8.83 -8.82
CA ALA A 83 15.14 10.13 -9.44
C ALA A 83 16.47 10.77 -9.02
N THR A 84 16.97 10.45 -7.83
CA THR A 84 18.20 11.01 -7.27
C THR A 84 19.46 10.24 -7.68
N VAL A 85 19.36 8.91 -7.83
CA VAL A 85 20.55 8.05 -8.00
C VAL A 85 20.68 7.40 -9.38
N ALA A 86 19.62 7.38 -10.18
CA ALA A 86 19.61 6.67 -11.46
C ALA A 86 20.28 7.45 -12.60
N ALA A 87 20.58 6.75 -13.69
CA ALA A 87 21.10 7.36 -14.91
C ALA A 87 20.12 8.41 -15.48
N PRO A 88 20.59 9.46 -16.19
CA PRO A 88 19.80 10.64 -16.52
C PRO A 88 18.41 10.36 -17.14
N LYS A 89 18.32 9.37 -18.04
CA LYS A 89 17.05 9.01 -18.69
C LYS A 89 16.02 8.44 -17.70
N ILE A 90 16.46 7.59 -16.76
CA ILE A 90 15.59 6.98 -15.74
C ILE A 90 15.23 8.03 -14.69
N ALA A 91 16.18 8.88 -14.30
CA ALA A 91 15.91 9.98 -13.38
C ALA A 91 14.85 10.94 -13.92
N ALA A 92 14.93 11.32 -15.20
CA ALA A 92 13.92 12.16 -15.84
C ALA A 92 12.53 11.49 -15.90
N ALA A 93 12.47 10.17 -16.16
CA ALA A 93 11.22 9.43 -16.15
C ALA A 93 10.59 9.37 -14.74
N ALA A 94 11.41 9.12 -13.71
CA ALA A 94 10.97 9.14 -12.31
C ALA A 94 10.44 10.51 -11.88
N GLN A 95 11.12 11.60 -12.28
CA GLN A 95 10.64 12.97 -12.04
C GLN A 95 9.31 13.22 -12.73
N GLY A 96 9.17 12.84 -14.01
CA GLY A 96 7.91 12.96 -14.73
C GLY A 96 6.76 12.20 -14.06
N ALA A 97 7.03 11.02 -13.49
CA ALA A 97 6.03 10.26 -12.74
C ALA A 97 5.61 10.95 -11.44
N LEU A 98 6.54 11.59 -10.72
CA LEU A 98 6.27 12.34 -9.48
C LEU A 98 5.46 13.62 -9.73
N GLU A 99 5.70 14.31 -10.84
CA GLU A 99 5.04 15.56 -11.24
C GLU A 99 3.68 15.32 -11.92
N SER A 100 3.39 14.08 -12.32
CA SER A 100 2.15 13.74 -12.98
C SER A 100 0.94 13.97 -12.06
N PRO A 101 -0.15 14.57 -12.56
CA PRO A 101 -1.42 14.65 -11.84
C PRO A 101 -2.14 13.29 -11.75
N ASP A 102 -1.72 12.29 -12.52
CA ASP A 102 -2.28 10.94 -12.46
C ASP A 102 -1.73 10.21 -11.22
N SER A 103 -2.63 9.77 -10.33
CA SER A 103 -2.28 9.03 -9.13
C SER A 103 -1.61 7.68 -9.43
N LYS A 104 -1.78 7.14 -10.63
CA LYS A 104 -1.16 5.87 -11.05
C LYS A 104 0.26 6.03 -11.59
N ALA A 105 0.68 7.22 -12.00
CA ALA A 105 1.94 7.42 -12.71
C ALA A 105 3.16 6.90 -11.95
N VAL A 106 3.19 7.08 -10.63
CA VAL A 106 4.26 6.57 -9.75
C VAL A 106 4.28 5.04 -9.74
N GLY A 107 3.13 4.40 -9.56
CA GLY A 107 3.01 2.94 -9.59
C GLY A 107 3.33 2.35 -10.95
N ASP A 108 2.86 3.00 -12.02
CA ASP A 108 3.14 2.61 -13.40
C ASP A 108 4.64 2.74 -13.72
N PHE A 109 5.32 3.77 -13.23
CA PHE A 109 6.78 3.90 -13.36
C PHE A 109 7.54 2.78 -12.63
N LEU A 110 7.11 2.44 -11.41
CA LEU A 110 7.76 1.39 -10.63
C LEU A 110 7.50 -0.03 -11.16
N THR A 111 6.45 -0.21 -11.96
CA THR A 111 6.07 -1.52 -12.53
C THR A 111 6.43 -1.66 -14.01
N GLY A 112 6.46 -0.56 -14.76
CA GLY A 112 6.88 -0.46 -16.15
C GLY A 112 8.36 -0.06 -16.25
N GLY A 113 9.23 -1.06 -16.40
CA GLY A 113 10.66 -0.85 -16.69
C GLY A 113 10.94 -0.33 -18.10
#